data_AF-A0A511NBG7-F1
#
_entry.id   AF-A0A511NBG7-F1
#
_cell.length_a   1.000
_cell.length_b   1.000
_cell.length_c   1.000
_cell.angle_alpha   90.00
_cell.angle_beta   90.00
_cell.angle_gamma   90.00
#
_symmetry.space_group_name_H-M   'P 1'
#
loop_
_entity.id
_entity.type
_entity.pdbx_description
1 polymer ?
#
loop_
_entity_poly.entity_id
_entity_poly.type
_entity_poly.pdbx_seq_one_letter_code
_entity_poly.pdbx_strand_id
1 'polypeptide(L)'
;MISLPTHHVYSVPQEVAQKCCTLADLHQPFGPRFQSFSRFELLRVARQVFDCLPPGEDLITEEALVECIMDCAARERSHQLFMLQLSGSVVQGLVLLVSNIRLAELHQALSAALLQITV
;
A
#
# COMPACT_ATOMS: atom_id res chain seq x y z
N MET A 1 -7.13 -18.07 5.90
CA MET A 1 -6.86 -16.70 5.45
C MET A 1 -5.36 -16.54 5.31
N ILE A 2 -4.87 -16.29 4.10
CA ILE A 2 -3.45 -15.97 3.88
C ILE A 2 -3.35 -14.46 4.12
N SER A 3 -2.58 -14.02 5.11
CA SER A 3 -2.37 -12.60 5.38
C SER A 3 -1.17 -12.09 4.57
N LEU A 4 -1.29 -10.88 4.04
CA LEU A 4 -0.15 -10.19 3.44
C LEU A 4 0.93 -9.90 4.49
N PRO A 5 2.22 -10.11 4.17
CA PRO A 5 3.31 -9.58 4.99
C PRO A 5 3.11 -8.08 5.15
N THR A 6 3.10 -7.61 6.39
CA THR A 6 2.87 -6.21 6.73
C THR A 6 4.06 -5.70 7.51
N HIS A 7 4.67 -4.62 7.03
CA HIS A 7 5.85 -4.02 7.64
C HIS A 7 5.50 -2.67 8.22
N HIS A 8 6.01 -2.41 9.42
CA HIS A 8 5.86 -1.11 10.06
C HIS A 8 7.18 -0.36 10.00
N VAL A 9 7.12 0.90 9.55
CA VAL A 9 8.27 1.80 9.48
C VAL A 9 7.91 3.10 10.18
N TYR A 10 8.71 3.48 11.16
CA TYR A 10 8.43 4.60 12.04
C TYR A 10 9.30 5.81 11.73
N SER A 11 8.81 7.00 12.11
CA SER A 11 9.54 8.27 11.98
C SER A 11 9.99 8.58 10.55
N VAL A 12 9.17 8.22 9.55
CA VAL A 12 9.49 8.39 8.13
C VAL A 12 9.38 9.87 7.75
N PRO A 13 10.45 10.52 7.24
CA PRO A 13 10.36 11.88 6.72
C PRO A 13 9.35 11.97 5.57
N GLN A 14 8.64 13.09 5.45
CA GLN A 14 7.59 13.27 4.44
C GLN A 14 8.10 13.07 3.01
N GLU A 15 9.31 13.56 2.70
CA GLU A 15 9.93 13.40 1.37
C GLU A 15 10.22 11.93 1.03
N VAL A 16 10.66 11.15 2.02
CA VAL A 16 10.91 9.71 1.87
C VAL A 16 9.59 8.97 1.67
N ALA A 17 8.57 9.34 2.45
CA ALA A 17 7.23 8.78 2.37
C ALA A 17 6.60 9.00 0.97
N GLN A 18 6.76 10.21 0.41
CA GLN A 18 6.32 10.54 -0.95
C GLN A 18 7.07 9.73 -2.02
N LYS A 19 8.38 9.56 -1.87
CA LYS A 19 9.16 8.69 -2.76
C LYS A 19 8.66 7.25 -2.70
N CYS A 20 8.34 6.73 -1.51
CA CYS A 20 7.78 5.40 -1.35
C CYS A 20 6.40 5.25 -2.02
N CYS A 21 5.54 6.28 -1.99
CA CYS A 21 4.28 6.28 -2.73
C CYS A 21 4.47 6.04 -4.23
N THR A 22 5.50 6.63 -4.86
CA THR A 22 5.75 6.42 -6.30
C THR A 22 6.16 4.98 -6.66
N LEU A 23 6.58 4.20 -5.67
CA LEU A 23 6.95 2.79 -5.82
C LEU A 23 5.80 1.84 -5.50
N ALA A 24 4.71 2.34 -4.92
CA ALA A 24 3.56 1.54 -4.54
C ALA A 24 2.58 1.38 -5.72
N ASP A 25 1.91 0.24 -5.78
CA ASP A 25 0.79 0.02 -6.71
C ASP A 25 -0.49 0.69 -6.21
N LEU A 26 -0.66 0.70 -4.89
CA LEU A 26 -1.74 1.37 -4.19
C LEU A 26 -1.18 2.04 -2.94
N HIS A 27 -1.61 3.27 -2.66
CA HIS A 27 -1.26 3.94 -1.41
C HIS A 27 -2.41 4.79 -0.88
N GLN A 28 -2.51 4.87 0.44
CA GLN A 28 -3.47 5.75 1.09
C GLN A 28 -2.91 6.32 2.39
N PRO A 29 -3.10 7.61 2.64
CA PRO A 29 -2.81 8.20 3.93
C PRO A 29 -3.81 7.80 5.02
N PHE A 30 -3.32 7.57 6.24
CA PHE A 30 -4.14 7.31 7.42
C PHE A 30 -3.96 8.41 8.48
N GLY A 31 -4.98 8.59 9.31
CA GLY A 31 -5.00 9.57 10.40
C GLY A 31 -6.33 10.32 10.55
N PRO A 32 -6.42 11.29 11.47
CA PRO A 32 -7.68 11.84 11.98
C PRO A 32 -8.54 12.63 10.96
N ARG A 33 -8.05 12.86 9.75
CA ARG A 33 -8.76 13.61 8.70
C ARG A 33 -8.93 12.83 7.39
N PHE A 34 -8.61 11.54 7.37
CA PHE A 34 -8.49 10.83 6.11
C PHE A 34 -9.77 10.12 5.64
N GLN A 35 -9.96 10.18 4.32
CA GLN A 35 -11.01 9.51 3.56
C GLN A 35 -10.50 8.15 3.05
N SER A 36 -11.41 7.25 2.69
CA SER A 36 -11.15 5.92 2.12
C SER A 36 -10.27 5.99 0.85
N PHE A 37 -9.74 4.84 0.42
CA PHE A 37 -9.06 4.71 -0.87
C PHE A 37 -9.95 5.29 -1.99
N SER A 38 -9.34 6.03 -2.93
CA SER A 38 -10.06 6.48 -4.12
C SER A 38 -10.58 5.27 -4.90
N ARG A 39 -11.89 5.19 -5.12
CA ARG A 39 -12.52 4.17 -5.97
C ARG A 39 -11.83 4.02 -7.32
N PHE A 40 -11.42 5.13 -7.93
CA PHE A 40 -10.73 5.13 -9.21
C PHE A 40 -9.40 4.38 -9.14
N GLU A 41 -8.61 4.61 -8.08
CA GLU A 41 -7.35 3.91 -7.87
C GLU A 41 -7.55 2.43 -7.56
N LEU A 42 -8.58 2.09 -6.78
CA LEU A 42 -8.94 0.69 -6.51
C LEU A 42 -9.29 -0.05 -7.80
N LEU A 43 -10.14 0.52 -8.66
CA LEU A 43 -10.50 -0.08 -9.94
C LEU A 43 -9.30 -0.20 -10.87
N ARG A 44 -8.40 0.80 -10.89
CA ARG A 44 -7.16 0.76 -11.68
C ARG A 44 -6.30 -0.42 -11.26
N VAL A 45 -6.02 -0.56 -9.96
CA VAL A 45 -5.17 -1.62 -9.41
C VAL A 45 -5.81 -2.99 -9.63
N ALA A 46 -7.10 -3.14 -9.34
CA ALA A 46 -7.80 -4.39 -9.52
C ALA A 46 -7.83 -4.87 -10.99
N ARG A 47 -7.94 -3.95 -11.97
CA ARG A 47 -7.94 -4.29 -13.41
C ARG A 47 -6.53 -4.45 -13.99
N GLN A 48 -5.62 -3.53 -13.69
CA GLN A 48 -4.34 -3.43 -14.40
C GLN A 48 -3.20 -4.17 -13.69
N VAL A 49 -3.26 -4.32 -12.36
CA VAL A 49 -2.21 -4.97 -11.57
C VAL A 49 -2.56 -6.41 -11.28
N PHE A 50 -3.81 -6.68 -10.87
CA PHE A 50 -4.24 -8.01 -10.44
C PHE A 50 -5.17 -8.75 -11.41
N ASP A 51 -5.70 -8.06 -12.43
CA ASP A 51 -6.72 -8.60 -13.35
C ASP A 51 -7.83 -9.39 -12.63
N CYS A 52 -8.27 -8.89 -11.47
CA CYS A 52 -9.12 -9.61 -10.54
C CYS A 52 -10.60 -9.19 -10.60
N LEU A 53 -10.95 -8.33 -11.55
CA LEU A 53 -12.32 -7.87 -11.77
C LEU A 53 -12.92 -8.45 -13.06
N PRO A 54 -14.10 -9.07 -12.99
CA PRO A 54 -14.85 -9.44 -14.17
C PRO A 54 -15.22 -8.20 -15.01
N PRO A 55 -15.21 -8.30 -16.35
CA PRO A 55 -15.66 -7.22 -17.20
C PRO A 55 -17.16 -6.92 -16.93
N GLY A 56 -17.48 -5.67 -16.61
CA GLY A 56 -18.86 -5.19 -16.41
C GLY A 56 -19.31 -5.01 -14.96
N GLU A 57 -18.50 -5.35 -13.97
CA GLU A 57 -18.81 -5.11 -12.55
C GLU A 57 -18.32 -3.74 -12.06
N ASP A 58 -19.02 -2.67 -12.47
CA ASP A 58 -18.74 -1.30 -12.00
C ASP A 58 -19.44 -0.97 -10.66
N LEU A 59 -20.22 -1.90 -10.09
CA LEU A 59 -21.07 -1.69 -8.91
C LEU A 59 -20.50 -2.25 -7.58
N ILE A 60 -19.30 -2.82 -7.58
CA ILE A 60 -18.66 -3.35 -6.37
C ILE A 60 -18.35 -2.20 -5.40
N THR A 61 -18.55 -2.39 -4.09
CA THR A 61 -18.22 -1.36 -3.08
C THR A 61 -16.70 -1.15 -2.97
N GLU A 62 -16.25 0.00 -2.44
CA GLU A 62 -14.81 0.24 -2.21
C GLU A 62 -14.20 -0.82 -1.28
N GLU A 63 -14.94 -1.24 -0.25
CA GLU A 63 -14.52 -2.29 0.69
C GLU A 63 -14.29 -3.62 -0.01
N ALA A 64 -15.25 -4.05 -0.84
CA ALA A 64 -15.12 -5.30 -1.59
C ALA A 64 -13.98 -5.25 -2.64
N LEU A 65 -13.70 -4.08 -3.20
CA LEU A 65 -12.53 -3.88 -4.07
C LEU A 65 -11.22 -4.05 -3.29
N VAL A 66 -11.13 -3.47 -2.09
CA VAL A 66 -9.96 -3.62 -1.22
C VAL A 66 -9.77 -5.08 -0.85
N GLU A 67 -10.81 -5.77 -0.40
CA GLU A 67 -10.75 -7.20 -0.05
C GLU A 67 -10.27 -8.04 -1.24
N CYS A 68 -10.84 -7.82 -2.43
CA CYS A 68 -10.45 -8.53 -3.65
C CYS A 68 -8.96 -8.33 -4.00
N ILE A 69 -8.47 -7.09 -3.93
CA ILE A 69 -7.07 -6.75 -4.17
C ILE A 69 -6.16 -7.45 -3.14
N MET A 70 -6.51 -7.35 -1.86
CA MET A 70 -5.70 -7.93 -0.77
C MET A 70 -5.65 -9.45 -0.85
N ASP A 71 -6.78 -10.10 -1.14
CA ASP A 71 -6.86 -11.55 -1.32
C ASP A 71 -6.05 -12.02 -2.53
N CYS A 72 -6.12 -11.29 -3.65
CA CYS A 72 -5.34 -11.64 -4.84
C CYS A 72 -3.84 -11.53 -4.55
N ALA A 73 -3.42 -10.40 -3.97
CA ALA A 73 -2.05 -10.16 -3.56
C ALA A 73 -1.52 -11.23 -2.58
N ALA A 74 -2.33 -11.63 -1.61
CA ALA A 74 -1.98 -12.65 -0.63
C ALA A 74 -1.85 -14.04 -1.27
N ARG A 75 -2.81 -14.41 -2.12
CA ARG A 75 -2.84 -15.70 -2.81
C ARG A 75 -1.64 -15.88 -3.75
N GLU A 76 -1.32 -14.84 -4.51
CA GLU A 76 -0.20 -14.83 -5.44
C GLU A 76 1.15 -14.60 -4.76
N ARG A 77 1.13 -14.14 -3.50
CA ARG A 77 2.33 -13.71 -2.75
C ARG A 77 3.14 -12.69 -3.54
N SER A 78 2.46 -11.80 -4.26
CA SER A 78 3.07 -10.89 -5.22
C SER A 78 3.40 -9.51 -4.63
N HIS A 79 2.77 -9.16 -3.51
CA HIS A 79 2.91 -7.84 -2.88
C HIS A 79 3.07 -7.94 -1.36
N GLN A 80 3.46 -6.83 -0.75
CA GLN A 80 3.56 -6.66 0.70
C GLN A 80 2.97 -5.31 1.10
N LEU A 81 2.46 -5.23 2.33
CA LEU A 81 1.95 -3.99 2.92
C LEU A 81 3.04 -3.29 3.71
N PHE A 82 3.09 -1.96 3.57
CA PHE A 82 3.97 -1.10 4.37
C PHE A 82 3.15 0.00 5.05
N MET A 83 3.26 0.06 6.37
CA MET A 83 2.69 1.07 7.23
C MET A 83 3.79 2.08 7.58
N LEU A 84 3.82 3.21 6.87
CA LEU A 84 4.78 4.29 7.09
C LEU A 84 4.19 5.31 8.06
N GLN A 85 4.69 5.41 9.28
CA GLN A 85 4.33 6.47 10.22
C GLN A 85 5.22 7.69 9.99
N LEU A 86 4.63 8.87 9.78
CA LEU A 86 5.39 10.08 9.47
C LEU A 86 6.17 10.61 10.69
N SER A 87 7.33 11.20 10.45
CA SER A 87 8.11 11.89 11.47
C SER A 87 7.31 13.06 12.08
N GLY A 88 7.30 13.17 13.41
CA GLY A 88 6.59 14.24 14.11
C GLY A 88 5.10 14.00 14.31
N SER A 89 4.56 12.85 13.88
CA SER A 89 3.17 12.46 14.15
C SER A 89 3.05 10.97 14.45
N VAL A 90 2.41 10.62 15.57
CA VAL A 90 2.19 9.22 15.96
C VAL A 90 0.88 8.64 15.44
N VAL A 91 0.02 9.49 14.86
CA VAL A 91 -1.33 9.12 14.39
C VAL A 91 -1.53 9.38 12.90
N GLN A 92 -0.45 9.69 12.17
CA GLN A 92 -0.51 9.96 10.73
C GLN A 92 0.56 9.19 9.98
N GLY A 93 0.19 8.73 8.79
CA GLY A 93 1.07 7.90 8.00
C GLY A 93 0.48 7.54 6.65
N LEU A 94 1.10 6.56 6.00
CA LEU A 94 0.69 6.00 4.73
C LEU A 94 0.64 4.48 4.84
N VAL A 95 -0.38 3.89 4.23
CA VAL A 95 -0.44 2.48 3.90
C VAL A 95 -0.04 2.34 2.44
N LEU A 96 0.92 1.48 2.15
CA LEU A 96 1.39 1.19 0.80
C LEU A 96 1.20 -0.30 0.51
N LEU A 97 0.68 -0.63 -0.67
CA LEU A 97 0.76 -1.96 -1.25
C LEU A 97 1.86 -1.95 -2.31
N VAL A 98 2.93 -2.71 -2.08
CA VAL A 98 4.14 -2.67 -2.90
C VAL A 98 4.40 -4.03 -3.50
N SER A 99 4.58 -4.09 -4.82
CA SER A 99 4.95 -5.32 -5.52
C SER A 99 6.34 -5.81 -5.12
N ASN A 100 6.51 -7.12 -5.03
CA ASN A 100 7.77 -7.76 -4.67
C ASN A 100 8.94 -7.35 -5.59
N ILE A 101 8.66 -7.04 -6.85
CA ILE A 101 9.66 -6.57 -7.82
C ILE A 101 10.25 -5.19 -7.45
N ARG A 102 9.49 -4.36 -6.73
CA ARG A 102 9.89 -3.00 -6.33
C ARG A 102 10.42 -2.91 -4.90
N LEU A 103 10.48 -4.03 -4.18
CA LEU A 103 10.94 -4.04 -2.78
C LEU A 103 12.39 -3.58 -2.64
N ALA A 104 13.28 -3.95 -3.56
CA ALA A 104 14.67 -3.52 -3.49
C ALA A 104 14.80 -1.98 -3.53
N GLU A 105 14.05 -1.33 -4.42
CA GLU A 105 14.01 0.13 -4.55
C GLU A 105 13.37 0.79 -3.33
N LEU A 106 12.30 0.19 -2.79
CA LEU A 106 11.65 0.67 -1.57
C LEU A 106 12.60 0.59 -0.38
N HIS A 107 13.26 -0.56 -0.18
CA HIS A 107 14.24 -0.76 0.88
C HIS A 107 15.40 0.23 0.75
N GLN A 108 15.87 0.51 -0.47
CA GLN A 108 16.90 1.51 -0.70
C GLN A 108 16.43 2.92 -0.30
N ALA A 109 15.20 3.30 -0.66
CA ALA A 109 14.63 4.60 -0.28
C ALA A 109 14.51 4.76 1.25
N LEU A 110 14.07 3.71 1.95
CA LEU A 110 13.94 3.69 3.41
C LEU A 110 15.31 3.67 4.10
N SER A 111 16.25 2.86 3.60
CA SER A 111 17.61 2.73 4.17
C SER A 111 18.46 3.99 3.99
N ALA A 112 18.27 4.73 2.90
CA ALA A 112 18.92 6.03 2.69
C ALA A 112 18.54 7.06 3.78
N ALA A 113 17.41 6.86 4.45
CA ALA A 113 16.95 7.69 5.55
C ALA A 113 17.27 7.09 6.94
N LEU A 114 18.11 6.04 7.01
CA LEU A 114 18.47 5.31 8.23
C LEU A 114 17.25 4.74 8.99
N LEU A 115 16.18 4.40 8.27
CA LEU A 115 14.95 3.88 8.86
C LEU A 115 15.02 2.35 9.02
N GLN A 116 14.66 1.85 10.20
CA GLN A 116 14.50 0.42 10.46
C GLN A 116 13.11 -0.04 10.04
N ILE A 117 13.05 -1.19 9.37
CA ILE A 117 11.82 -1.83 8.93
C ILE A 117 11.55 -2.99 9.89
N THR A 118 10.41 -2.95 10.55
CA THR A 118 9.94 -4.01 11.45
C THR A 118 8.89 -4.86 10.74
N VAL A 119 9.04 -6.19 10.81
CA VAL A 119 8.13 -7.20 10.25
C VAL A 119 7.11 -7.62 11.29
#